data_AF-A0A848UX04-F1
#
_entry.id   AF-A0A848UX04-F1
#
_cell.length_a   1.000
_cell.length_b   1.000
_cell.length_c   1.000
_cell.angle_alpha   90.00
_cell.angle_beta   90.00
_cell.angle_gamma   90.00
#
_symmetry.space_group_name_H-M   'P 1'
#
loop_
_entity.id
_entity.type
_entity.pdbx_description
1 polymer ?
#
loop_
_entity_poly.entity_id
_entity_poly.type
_entity_poly.pdbx_seq_one_letter_code
_entity_poly.pdbx_strand_id
1 'polypeptide(L)'
;GDGFQTIIDHSDPDVMFATKQNGHINRSMDGGLTWDKSVSCGLTKTEWHTWIRMHPTYSNIIYCSGTQLVRSTSQGEEWEIILDPKQLAGDTLKTIFRFYLSESNPDVMYAYALAGDGAQPVIFRTFNLNEDKPTRIKWEMLEVPRRGWLASIAIDPDQPEKFWMSYISYKNEGKVYRYTGTKWVDIGEKLGYAVIEDMIVDQQSEERLYVGTNYGVFTRNKHEDEWSLLTGLPGAYVKSLVMNYATGKLVAGTYGRGVWQTDRYIAPVPLEED
;
A
#
# COMPACT_ATOMS: atom_id res chain seq x y z
N GLY A 1 13.95 -14.03 -14.85
CA GLY A 1 13.64 -12.61 -15.09
C GLY A 1 13.16 -11.99 -13.80
N ASP A 2 13.19 -10.68 -13.69
CA ASP A 2 12.73 -9.94 -12.49
C ASP A 2 11.23 -10.16 -12.24
N GLY A 3 10.85 -10.32 -10.97
CA GLY A 3 9.46 -10.33 -10.50
C GLY A 3 9.20 -9.15 -9.57
N PHE A 4 7.93 -8.80 -9.35
CA PHE A 4 7.55 -7.70 -8.46
C PHE A 4 6.68 -8.16 -7.29
N GLN A 5 5.35 -8.11 -7.41
CA GLN A 5 4.43 -8.53 -6.36
C GLN A 5 4.19 -10.04 -6.45
N THR A 6 4.01 -10.64 -5.28
CA THR A 6 3.52 -12.00 -5.13
C THR A 6 2.33 -12.01 -4.18
N ILE A 7 1.37 -12.90 -4.44
CA ILE A 7 0.21 -13.15 -3.60
C ILE A 7 0.11 -14.66 -3.43
N ILE A 8 -0.13 -15.10 -2.20
CA ILE A 8 -0.57 -16.46 -1.89
C ILE A 8 -2.01 -16.34 -1.41
N ASP A 9 -2.88 -17.19 -1.94
CA ASP A 9 -4.28 -17.22 -1.54
C ASP A 9 -4.40 -17.68 -0.07
N HIS A 10 -5.11 -16.89 0.72
CA HIS A 10 -5.25 -17.11 2.17
C HIS A 10 -6.20 -18.26 2.52
N SER A 11 -6.98 -18.74 1.55
CA SER A 11 -7.87 -19.90 1.67
C SER A 11 -7.28 -21.18 1.08
N ASP A 12 -6.34 -21.06 0.13
CA ASP A 12 -5.70 -22.20 -0.54
C ASP A 12 -4.25 -21.85 -0.95
N PRO A 13 -3.21 -22.32 -0.22
CA PRO A 13 -1.83 -21.95 -0.52
C PRO A 13 -1.33 -22.49 -1.87
N ASP A 14 -2.04 -23.41 -2.53
CA ASP A 14 -1.68 -23.86 -3.87
C ASP A 14 -2.01 -22.81 -4.95
N VAL A 15 -2.89 -21.86 -4.63
CA VAL A 15 -3.22 -20.74 -5.51
C VAL A 15 -2.30 -19.56 -5.25
N MET A 16 -1.54 -19.17 -6.26
CA MET A 16 -0.53 -18.10 -6.16
C MET A 16 -0.57 -17.18 -7.37
N PHE A 17 -0.20 -15.91 -7.17
CA PHE A 17 -0.01 -14.94 -8.25
C PHE A 17 1.37 -14.32 -8.16
N ALA A 18 1.99 -14.09 -9.32
CA ALA A 18 3.27 -13.39 -9.43
C ALA A 18 3.24 -12.40 -10.60
N THR A 19 3.62 -11.16 -10.35
CA THR A 19 3.75 -10.14 -11.39
C THR A 19 5.17 -10.06 -11.92
N LYS A 20 5.31 -9.79 -13.21
CA LYS A 20 6.59 -9.67 -13.92
C LYS A 20 6.54 -8.51 -14.93
N GLN A 21 7.64 -8.28 -15.65
CA GLN A 21 7.79 -7.18 -16.59
C GLN A 21 6.62 -7.07 -17.58
N ASN A 22 6.40 -5.87 -18.11
CA ASN A 22 5.35 -5.55 -19.08
C ASN A 22 3.92 -5.76 -18.56
N GLY A 23 3.76 -5.74 -17.24
CA GLY A 23 2.47 -5.83 -16.55
C GLY A 23 1.78 -7.17 -16.62
N HIS A 24 2.55 -8.24 -16.87
CA HIS A 24 2.02 -9.59 -16.85
C HIS A 24 1.80 -10.07 -15.42
N ILE A 25 0.68 -10.79 -15.23
CA ILE A 25 0.40 -11.61 -14.07
C ILE A 25 0.48 -13.07 -14.52
N ASN A 26 1.14 -13.90 -13.71
CA ASN A 26 1.01 -15.35 -13.83
C ASN A 26 0.27 -15.88 -12.59
N ARG A 27 -0.55 -16.92 -12.77
CA ARG A 27 -1.23 -17.65 -11.69
C ARG A 27 -0.75 -19.10 -11.64
N SER A 28 -0.55 -19.64 -10.44
CA SER A 28 -0.40 -21.07 -10.19
C SER A 28 -1.60 -21.58 -9.42
N MET A 29 -1.96 -22.85 -9.63
CA MET A 29 -3.00 -23.59 -8.91
C MET A 29 -2.45 -24.87 -8.28
N ASP A 30 -1.12 -24.98 -8.19
CA ASP A 30 -0.39 -26.20 -7.81
C ASP A 30 0.86 -25.89 -6.98
N GLY A 31 0.79 -24.84 -6.16
CA GLY A 31 1.87 -24.50 -5.23
C GLY A 31 3.11 -23.92 -5.90
N GLY A 32 2.96 -23.37 -7.10
CA GLY A 32 4.03 -22.75 -7.88
C GLY A 32 4.78 -23.70 -8.82
N LEU A 33 4.30 -24.94 -9.01
CA LEU A 33 4.92 -25.91 -9.92
C LEU A 33 4.69 -25.54 -11.39
N THR A 34 3.48 -25.10 -11.75
CA THR A 34 3.13 -24.59 -13.07
C THR A 34 2.46 -23.22 -12.99
N TRP A 35 2.57 -22.44 -14.08
CA TRP A 35 2.13 -21.05 -14.12
C TRP A 35 1.37 -20.73 -15.41
N ASP A 36 0.09 -20.43 -15.26
CA ASP A 36 -0.77 -19.89 -16.30
C ASP A 36 -0.49 -18.39 -16.49
N LYS A 37 -0.27 -17.99 -17.75
CA LYS A 37 0.10 -16.62 -18.15
C LYS A 37 -1.06 -15.87 -18.83
N SER A 38 -2.20 -16.53 -19.01
CA SER A 38 -3.38 -15.96 -19.68
C SER A 38 -4.17 -15.01 -18.78
N VAL A 39 -4.02 -15.11 -17.46
CA VAL A 39 -4.70 -14.31 -16.41
C VAL A 39 -4.31 -12.82 -16.36
N SER A 40 -3.68 -12.29 -17.40
CA SER A 40 -3.14 -10.92 -17.40
C SER A 40 -4.26 -9.89 -17.52
N CYS A 41 -4.30 -8.93 -16.61
CA CYS A 41 -5.33 -7.89 -16.50
C CYS A 41 -5.41 -6.85 -17.65
N GLY A 42 -4.78 -7.07 -18.81
CA GLY A 42 -4.91 -6.36 -20.12
C GLY A 42 -4.68 -4.84 -20.21
N LEU A 43 -4.98 -4.09 -19.14
CA LEU A 43 -5.14 -2.65 -19.04
C LEU A 43 -4.07 -2.03 -18.11
N THR A 44 -2.97 -2.75 -17.87
CA THR A 44 -2.21 -2.65 -16.61
C THR A 44 -0.80 -2.13 -16.73
N LYS A 45 -0.53 -1.44 -17.84
CA LYS A 45 0.75 -0.78 -18.05
C LYS A 45 0.78 0.58 -17.38
N THR A 46 0.79 0.58 -16.05
CA THR A 46 1.19 1.74 -15.23
C THR A 46 2.64 2.11 -15.47
N GLU A 47 3.50 1.10 -15.69
CA GLU A 47 4.96 1.23 -15.77
C GLU A 47 5.63 -0.14 -16.08
N TRP A 48 6.87 -0.36 -15.59
CA TRP A 48 7.54 -1.68 -15.53
C TRP A 48 6.90 -2.62 -14.48
N HIS A 49 6.24 -2.08 -13.44
CA HIS A 49 5.64 -2.80 -12.30
C HIS A 49 4.10 -2.65 -12.27
N THR A 50 3.39 -3.77 -12.15
CA THR A 50 1.93 -3.83 -11.93
C THR A 50 1.63 -4.20 -10.48
N TRP A 51 0.87 -3.34 -9.80
CA TRP A 51 0.44 -3.57 -8.44
C TRP A 51 -0.79 -4.48 -8.44
N ILE A 52 -0.74 -5.51 -7.58
CA ILE A 52 -1.84 -6.43 -7.37
C ILE A 52 -2.10 -6.61 -5.87
N ARG A 53 -3.36 -6.84 -5.51
CA ARG A 53 -3.78 -7.23 -4.17
C ARG A 53 -4.97 -8.18 -4.25
N MET A 54 -5.04 -9.11 -3.32
CA MET A 54 -6.20 -9.97 -3.11
C MET A 54 -7.08 -9.33 -2.05
N HIS A 55 -8.38 -9.51 -2.15
CA HIS A 55 -9.29 -9.06 -1.11
C HIS A 55 -9.00 -9.84 0.20
N PRO A 56 -8.90 -9.17 1.37
CA PRO A 56 -8.48 -9.79 2.62
C PRO A 56 -9.40 -10.90 3.11
N THR A 57 -10.70 -10.81 2.80
CA THR A 57 -11.71 -11.83 3.14
C THR A 57 -12.08 -12.78 2.00
N TYR A 58 -12.26 -12.29 0.77
CA TYR A 58 -12.72 -13.07 -0.38
C TYR A 58 -11.56 -13.36 -1.34
N SER A 59 -10.93 -14.52 -1.19
CA SER A 59 -9.74 -14.89 -1.95
C SER A 59 -9.94 -14.96 -3.47
N ASN A 60 -11.18 -15.14 -3.93
CA ASN A 60 -11.52 -15.11 -5.35
C ASN A 60 -11.43 -13.72 -5.99
N ILE A 61 -11.36 -12.65 -5.17
CA ILE A 61 -11.34 -11.28 -5.64
C ILE A 61 -9.91 -10.75 -5.69
N ILE A 62 -9.47 -10.34 -6.88
CA ILE A 62 -8.14 -9.78 -7.14
C ILE A 62 -8.29 -8.40 -7.77
N TYR A 63 -7.46 -7.45 -7.33
CA TYR A 63 -7.37 -6.11 -7.89
C TYR A 63 -6.03 -5.92 -8.60
N CYS A 64 -6.04 -5.20 -9.71
CA CYS A 64 -4.86 -4.93 -10.52
C CYS A 64 -4.86 -3.47 -11.00
N SER A 65 -3.74 -2.76 -10.84
CA SER A 65 -3.59 -1.35 -11.24
C SER A 65 -2.99 -1.19 -12.63
N GLY A 66 -3.26 -0.04 -13.25
CA GLY A 66 -3.07 0.12 -14.68
C GLY A 66 -3.36 1.51 -15.20
N THR A 67 -3.56 1.64 -16.51
CA THR A 67 -4.22 2.83 -17.07
C THR A 67 -5.60 3.04 -16.41
N GLN A 68 -6.21 1.94 -15.99
CA GLN A 68 -7.42 1.86 -15.17
C GLN A 68 -7.16 0.88 -14.01
N LEU A 69 -8.00 0.94 -12.97
CA LEU A 69 -8.02 -0.06 -11.90
C LEU A 69 -9.11 -1.10 -12.23
N VAL A 70 -8.73 -2.37 -12.16
CA VAL A 70 -9.63 -3.49 -12.49
C VAL A 70 -9.76 -4.46 -11.32
N ARG A 71 -10.89 -5.17 -11.30
CA ARG A 71 -11.22 -6.24 -10.35
C ARG A 71 -11.47 -7.53 -11.14
N SER A 72 -11.03 -8.66 -10.62
CA SER A 72 -11.50 -9.98 -10.99
C SER A 72 -12.23 -10.58 -9.81
N THR A 73 -13.34 -11.27 -10.04
CA THR A 73 -14.06 -12.07 -9.03
C THR A 73 -13.92 -13.58 -9.28
N SER A 74 -13.05 -13.95 -10.22
CA SER A 74 -12.78 -15.31 -10.70
C SER A 74 -11.27 -15.61 -10.70
N GLN A 75 -10.52 -15.08 -9.73
CA GLN A 75 -9.07 -15.34 -9.59
C GLN A 75 -8.27 -15.06 -10.88
N GLY A 76 -8.63 -14.00 -11.61
CA GLY A 76 -7.91 -13.52 -12.78
C GLY A 76 -8.35 -14.11 -14.12
N GLU A 77 -9.41 -14.93 -14.17
CA GLU A 77 -9.96 -15.42 -15.45
C GLU A 77 -10.63 -14.30 -16.25
N GLU A 78 -11.40 -13.45 -15.57
CA GLU A 78 -12.09 -12.31 -16.17
C GLU A 78 -11.87 -11.05 -15.33
N TRP A 79 -11.86 -9.89 -15.99
CA TRP A 79 -11.56 -8.61 -15.37
C TRP A 79 -12.60 -7.56 -15.75
N GLU A 80 -13.02 -6.77 -14.76
CA GLU A 80 -13.91 -5.62 -14.94
C GLU A 80 -13.25 -4.33 -14.46
N ILE A 81 -13.52 -3.22 -15.13
CA ILE A 81 -13.01 -1.90 -14.75
C ILE A 81 -13.83 -1.38 -13.57
N ILE A 82 -13.17 -1.10 -12.45
CA ILE A 82 -13.79 -0.51 -11.25
C ILE A 82 -13.48 0.96 -11.06
N LEU A 83 -12.43 1.48 -11.69
CA LEU A 83 -12.10 2.90 -11.72
C LEU A 83 -11.36 3.28 -12.99
N ASP A 84 -11.90 4.26 -13.71
CA ASP A 84 -11.24 4.93 -14.83
C ASP A 84 -10.94 6.39 -14.43
N PRO A 85 -9.66 6.75 -14.23
CA PRO A 85 -9.31 8.10 -13.77
C PRO A 85 -9.73 9.19 -14.78
N LYS A 86 -9.83 8.87 -16.07
CA LYS A 86 -10.21 9.84 -17.11
C LYS A 86 -11.68 10.22 -17.04
N GLN A 87 -12.53 9.28 -16.62
CA GLN A 87 -13.97 9.54 -16.48
C GLN A 87 -14.26 10.48 -15.32
N LEU A 88 -13.40 10.51 -14.30
CA LEU A 88 -13.60 11.34 -13.11
C LEU A 88 -12.83 12.67 -13.12
N ALA A 89 -11.69 12.74 -13.81
CA ALA A 89 -10.80 13.92 -13.78
C ALA A 89 -10.32 14.39 -15.16
N GLY A 90 -10.86 13.83 -16.25
CA GLY A 90 -10.50 14.17 -17.63
C GLY A 90 -9.15 13.59 -18.09
N ASP A 91 -8.74 13.97 -19.30
CA ASP A 91 -7.58 13.38 -20.00
C ASP A 91 -6.20 13.70 -19.40
N THR A 92 -6.15 14.51 -18.34
CA THR A 92 -4.91 14.88 -17.64
C THR A 92 -4.32 13.70 -16.88
N LEU A 93 -5.18 12.84 -16.31
CA LEU A 93 -4.79 11.62 -15.62
C LEU A 93 -4.55 10.49 -16.61
N LYS A 94 -3.42 9.80 -16.43
CA LYS A 94 -2.97 8.76 -17.36
C LYS A 94 -3.13 7.36 -16.80
N THR A 95 -2.93 7.20 -15.50
CA THR A 95 -2.82 5.88 -14.89
C THR A 95 -3.17 5.90 -13.41
N ILE A 96 -3.75 4.80 -12.92
CA ILE A 96 -3.82 4.46 -11.50
C ILE A 96 -2.51 3.80 -11.11
N PHE A 97 -1.55 4.61 -10.65
CA PHE A 97 -0.18 4.20 -10.39
C PHE A 97 -0.05 3.11 -9.32
N ARG A 98 -0.73 3.29 -8.18
CA ARG A 98 -0.75 2.34 -7.06
C ARG A 98 -2.08 2.43 -6.33
N PHE A 99 -2.46 1.39 -5.61
CA PHE A 99 -3.63 1.41 -4.73
C PHE A 99 -3.31 0.69 -3.41
N TYR A 100 -4.15 0.96 -2.41
CA TYR A 100 -4.01 0.53 -1.03
C TYR A 100 -5.38 0.09 -0.54
N LEU A 101 -5.47 -1.15 -0.08
CA LEU A 101 -6.68 -1.77 0.43
C LEU A 101 -6.62 -1.78 1.96
N SER A 102 -7.74 -1.51 2.63
CA SER A 102 -7.82 -1.66 4.08
C SER A 102 -8.08 -3.12 4.43
N GLU A 103 -7.17 -3.73 5.17
CA GLU A 103 -7.31 -5.12 5.66
C GLU A 103 -8.41 -5.23 6.72
N SER A 104 -8.53 -4.21 7.58
CA SER A 104 -9.52 -4.15 8.67
C SER A 104 -10.91 -3.72 8.19
N ASN A 105 -10.99 -2.98 7.07
CA ASN A 105 -12.24 -2.51 6.46
C ASN A 105 -12.24 -2.83 4.96
N PRO A 106 -12.59 -4.07 4.55
CA PRO A 106 -12.39 -4.53 3.17
C PRO A 106 -13.22 -3.81 2.09
N ASP A 107 -14.16 -2.96 2.47
CA ASP A 107 -14.89 -2.07 1.57
C ASP A 107 -14.11 -0.80 1.18
N VAL A 108 -12.94 -0.57 1.80
CA VAL A 108 -12.20 0.69 1.68
C VAL A 108 -10.94 0.53 0.85
N MET A 109 -10.83 1.36 -0.19
CA MET A 109 -9.63 1.46 -1.02
C MET A 109 -9.26 2.90 -1.32
N TYR A 110 -7.95 3.16 -1.33
CA TYR A 110 -7.34 4.39 -1.80
C TYR A 110 -6.51 4.10 -3.05
N ALA A 111 -6.70 4.89 -4.10
CA ALA A 111 -5.98 4.76 -5.37
C ALA A 111 -5.23 6.06 -5.68
N TYR A 112 -3.94 5.94 -5.96
CA TYR A 112 -3.06 7.01 -6.36
C TYR A 112 -2.95 7.04 -7.88
N ALA A 113 -3.49 8.09 -8.50
CA ALA A 113 -3.38 8.37 -9.92
C ALA A 113 -2.29 9.39 -10.24
N LEU A 114 -1.64 9.21 -11.39
CA LEU A 114 -0.65 10.14 -11.94
C LEU A 114 -1.23 10.94 -13.11
N ALA A 115 -0.99 12.25 -13.07
CA ALA A 115 -1.11 13.12 -14.23
C ALA A 115 0.10 12.98 -15.16
N GLY A 116 -0.04 13.44 -16.40
CA GLY A 116 1.06 13.39 -17.40
C GLY A 116 2.33 14.16 -17.01
N ASP A 117 2.25 15.09 -16.05
CA ASP A 117 3.41 15.82 -15.51
C ASP A 117 4.12 15.08 -14.35
N GLY A 118 3.60 13.92 -13.93
CA GLY A 118 4.16 13.01 -12.93
C GLY A 118 4.24 13.53 -11.49
N ALA A 119 3.99 14.83 -11.26
CA ALA A 119 4.26 15.49 -9.98
C ALA A 119 3.01 15.96 -9.23
N GLN A 120 1.81 15.81 -9.83
CA GLN A 120 0.53 16.08 -9.18
C GLN A 120 -0.17 14.76 -8.86
N PRO A 121 -0.02 14.24 -7.63
CA PRO A 121 -0.75 13.05 -7.25
C PRO A 121 -2.22 13.39 -7.06
N VAL A 122 -3.10 12.57 -7.62
CA VAL A 122 -4.54 12.60 -7.34
C VAL A 122 -4.90 11.34 -6.59
N ILE A 123 -5.58 11.51 -5.46
CA ILE A 123 -6.08 10.39 -4.67
C ILE A 123 -7.56 10.21 -4.96
N PHE A 124 -7.93 9.00 -5.35
CA PHE A 124 -9.30 8.52 -5.33
C PHE A 124 -9.49 7.64 -4.11
N ARG A 125 -10.67 7.69 -3.48
CA ARG A 125 -11.05 6.74 -2.44
C ARG A 125 -12.48 6.27 -2.59
N THR A 126 -12.75 5.08 -2.08
CA THR A 126 -14.09 4.49 -2.00
C THR A 126 -14.25 3.79 -0.66
N PHE A 127 -15.51 3.74 -0.19
CA PHE A 127 -15.92 3.06 1.05
C PHE A 127 -17.01 2.00 0.79
N ASN A 128 -17.24 1.65 -0.48
CA ASN A 128 -18.17 0.62 -0.89
C ASN A 128 -17.59 -0.23 -2.05
N LEU A 129 -16.32 -0.63 -1.92
CA LEU A 129 -15.59 -1.37 -2.93
C LEU A 129 -16.26 -2.70 -3.35
N ASN A 130 -17.00 -3.34 -2.44
CA ASN A 130 -17.57 -4.67 -2.67
C ASN A 130 -18.96 -4.66 -3.33
N GLU A 131 -19.39 -3.53 -3.89
CA GLU A 131 -20.58 -3.51 -4.74
C GLU A 131 -20.48 -4.55 -5.87
N ASP A 132 -21.62 -5.21 -6.14
CA ASP A 132 -21.75 -6.26 -7.15
C ASP A 132 -21.44 -5.75 -8.56
N LYS A 133 -21.77 -4.49 -8.83
CA LYS A 133 -21.55 -3.84 -10.12
C LYS A 133 -20.56 -2.69 -9.99
N PRO A 134 -19.56 -2.59 -10.88
CA PRO A 134 -18.61 -1.48 -10.87
C PRO A 134 -19.25 -0.09 -10.89
N THR A 135 -20.38 0.06 -11.58
CA THR A 135 -21.11 1.33 -11.69
C THR A 135 -21.76 1.80 -10.38
N ARG A 136 -21.83 0.95 -9.36
CA ARG A 136 -22.34 1.29 -8.02
C ARG A 136 -21.22 1.67 -7.04
N ILE A 137 -19.96 1.39 -7.38
CA ILE A 137 -18.82 1.81 -6.58
C ILE A 137 -18.70 3.33 -6.66
N LYS A 138 -18.71 3.98 -5.49
CA LYS A 138 -18.64 5.43 -5.39
C LYS A 138 -17.21 5.84 -5.12
N TRP A 139 -16.62 6.54 -6.08
CA TRP A 139 -15.29 7.12 -5.97
C TRP A 139 -15.38 8.61 -5.70
N GLU A 140 -14.55 9.09 -4.78
CA GLU A 140 -14.37 10.51 -4.53
C GLU A 140 -12.90 10.90 -4.67
N MET A 141 -12.68 12.10 -5.21
CA MET A 141 -11.35 12.71 -5.31
C MET A 141 -11.02 13.42 -4.00
N LEU A 142 -9.77 13.32 -3.59
CA LEU A 142 -9.25 14.01 -2.42
C LEU A 142 -8.06 14.90 -2.81
N GLU A 143 -8.12 16.16 -2.39
CA GLU A 143 -7.02 17.09 -2.54
C GLU A 143 -5.84 16.70 -1.64
N VAL A 144 -4.65 16.74 -2.21
CA VAL A 144 -3.39 16.41 -1.54
C VAL A 144 -2.74 17.67 -0.96
N PRO A 145 -1.99 17.58 0.16
CA PRO A 145 -1.42 18.75 0.83
C PRO A 145 -0.29 19.41 0.03
N ARG A 146 0.32 18.67 -0.91
CA ARG A 146 1.40 19.16 -1.76
C ARG A 146 1.61 18.31 -3.01
N ARG A 147 2.34 18.90 -3.96
CA ARG A 147 2.93 18.22 -5.12
C ARG A 147 4.12 17.34 -4.70
N GLY A 148 4.30 16.23 -5.42
CA GLY A 148 5.39 15.27 -5.22
C GLY A 148 4.95 13.83 -5.43
N TRP A 149 5.93 12.94 -5.58
CA TRP A 149 5.68 11.50 -5.66
C TRP A 149 5.32 10.94 -4.29
N LEU A 150 4.29 10.11 -4.24
CA LEU A 150 3.92 9.38 -3.03
C LEU A 150 4.75 8.12 -2.90
N ALA A 151 5.27 7.88 -1.69
CA ALA A 151 5.94 6.63 -1.34
C ALA A 151 4.90 5.58 -0.93
N SER A 152 4.02 5.91 0.02
CA SER A 152 3.01 4.99 0.53
C SER A 152 1.78 5.71 1.11
N ILE A 153 0.68 4.97 1.24
CA ILE A 153 -0.51 5.32 2.02
C ILE A 153 -0.74 4.20 3.04
N ALA A 154 -0.95 4.59 4.29
CA ALA A 154 -1.37 3.68 5.37
C ALA A 154 -2.76 4.11 5.84
N ILE A 155 -3.74 3.21 5.76
CA ILE A 155 -5.14 3.49 6.12
C ILE A 155 -5.33 3.17 7.60
N ASP A 156 -5.99 4.06 8.34
CA ASP A 156 -6.30 3.82 9.75
C ASP A 156 -7.23 2.58 9.89
N PRO A 157 -6.86 1.61 10.74
CA PRO A 157 -7.61 0.37 10.90
C PRO A 157 -8.98 0.56 11.55
N ASP A 158 -9.10 1.55 12.44
CA ASP A 158 -10.30 1.77 13.25
C ASP A 158 -11.21 2.83 12.63
N GLN A 159 -10.62 3.80 11.92
CA GLN A 159 -11.29 4.95 11.32
C GLN A 159 -10.83 5.15 9.88
N PRO A 160 -11.27 4.32 8.93
CA PRO A 160 -10.68 4.22 7.59
C PRO A 160 -10.81 5.49 6.74
N GLU A 161 -11.60 6.47 7.15
CA GLU A 161 -11.63 7.82 6.55
C GLU A 161 -10.38 8.65 6.85
N LYS A 162 -9.65 8.27 7.91
CA LYS A 162 -8.34 8.80 8.30
C LYS A 162 -7.25 7.89 7.76
N PHE A 163 -6.13 8.50 7.40
CA PHE A 163 -5.01 7.79 6.83
C PHE A 163 -3.75 8.65 6.88
N TRP A 164 -2.61 8.01 6.65
CA TRP A 164 -1.32 8.67 6.50
C TRP A 164 -0.84 8.51 5.07
N MET A 165 -0.16 9.54 4.60
CA MET A 165 0.43 9.57 3.27
C MET A 165 1.88 10.03 3.37
N SER A 166 2.78 9.27 2.78
CA SER A 166 4.21 9.60 2.73
C SER A 166 4.65 9.99 1.33
N TYR A 167 5.61 10.90 1.25
CA TYR A 167 6.18 11.42 0.02
C TYR A 167 7.64 11.01 -0.13
N ILE A 168 8.05 10.74 -1.36
CA ILE A 168 9.47 10.64 -1.72
C ILE A 168 10.05 12.06 -1.71
N SER A 169 10.77 12.41 -0.64
CA SER A 169 11.30 13.76 -0.42
C SER A 169 12.64 13.75 0.29
N TYR A 170 13.61 14.49 -0.25
CA TYR A 170 14.93 14.72 0.35
C TYR A 170 14.96 15.90 1.32
N LYS A 171 13.87 16.67 1.43
CA LYS A 171 13.76 17.80 2.38
C LYS A 171 13.44 17.31 3.78
N ASN A 172 13.78 18.06 4.82
CA ASN A 172 13.47 17.76 6.22
C ASN A 172 11.99 18.02 6.62
N GLU A 173 11.13 18.33 5.66
CA GLU A 173 9.73 18.70 5.86
C GLU A 173 8.83 18.05 4.79
N GLY A 174 7.54 17.97 5.08
CA GLY A 174 6.52 17.48 4.16
C GLY A 174 6.74 16.06 3.69
N LYS A 175 7.21 15.18 4.59
CA LYS A 175 7.49 13.77 4.29
C LYS A 175 6.33 12.85 4.61
N VAL A 176 5.61 13.11 5.69
CA VAL A 176 4.48 12.28 6.15
C VAL A 176 3.37 13.22 6.58
N TYR A 177 2.20 13.07 5.97
CA TYR A 177 1.00 13.81 6.37
C TYR A 177 -0.04 12.84 6.90
N ARG A 178 -0.71 13.23 8.00
CA ARG A 178 -1.93 12.60 8.47
C ARG A 178 -3.13 13.36 7.94
N TYR A 179 -4.07 12.66 7.30
CA TYR A 179 -5.40 13.20 7.02
C TYR A 179 -6.34 12.84 8.17
N THR A 180 -6.98 13.86 8.74
CA THR A 180 -7.85 13.73 9.93
C THR A 180 -9.33 13.51 9.59
N GLY A 181 -9.64 13.29 8.31
CA GLY A 181 -11.02 13.30 7.79
C GLY A 181 -11.46 14.68 7.29
N THR A 182 -10.79 15.76 7.70
CA THR A 182 -11.13 17.13 7.31
C THR A 182 -9.92 17.98 6.92
N LYS A 183 -8.76 17.74 7.53
CA LYS A 183 -7.52 18.49 7.26
C LYS A 183 -6.30 17.59 7.22
N TRP A 184 -5.27 18.09 6.55
CA TRP A 184 -3.92 17.53 6.54
C TRP A 184 -3.07 18.12 7.66
N VAL A 185 -2.29 17.27 8.33
CA VAL A 185 -1.32 17.64 9.36
C VAL A 185 0.02 17.03 8.98
N ASP A 186 1.07 17.83 8.83
CA ASP A 186 2.43 17.30 8.65
C ASP A 186 2.89 16.69 9.99
N ILE A 187 3.29 15.41 9.94
CA ILE A 187 3.84 14.68 11.07
C ILE A 187 5.22 14.12 10.74
N GLY A 188 5.78 14.45 9.58
CA GLY A 188 7.07 13.98 9.09
C GLY A 188 8.25 14.83 9.54
N GLU A 189 8.01 15.84 10.39
CA GLU A 189 9.06 16.60 11.06
C GLU A 189 10.04 15.66 11.78
N LYS A 190 11.30 16.06 11.89
CA LYS A 190 12.35 15.32 12.62
C LYS A 190 12.70 13.93 12.07
N LEU A 191 12.21 13.55 10.89
CA LEU A 191 12.77 12.43 10.11
C LEU A 191 14.11 12.77 9.42
N GLY A 192 14.60 14.01 9.56
CA GLY A 192 15.88 14.44 9.00
C GLY A 192 15.90 14.35 7.48
N TYR A 193 16.99 13.84 6.93
CA TYR A 193 17.15 13.60 5.50
C TYR A 193 16.73 12.19 5.07
N ALA A 194 16.00 11.45 5.92
CA ALA A 194 15.51 10.11 5.58
C ALA A 194 14.52 10.16 4.40
N VAL A 195 14.76 9.36 3.38
CA VAL A 195 13.87 9.20 2.22
C VAL A 195 13.01 7.97 2.45
N ILE A 196 11.69 8.16 2.40
CA ILE A 196 10.70 7.12 2.66
C ILE A 196 10.42 6.35 1.37
N GLU A 197 10.32 5.02 1.49
CA GLU A 197 9.95 4.11 0.41
C GLU A 197 8.65 3.36 0.71
N ASP A 198 8.41 3.04 1.99
CA ASP A 198 7.20 2.35 2.41
C ASP A 198 6.76 2.83 3.78
N MET A 199 5.48 2.68 4.07
CA MET A 199 4.88 3.02 5.34
C MET A 199 3.70 2.10 5.61
N ILE A 200 3.63 1.59 6.83
CA ILE A 200 2.50 0.80 7.33
C ILE A 200 2.05 1.33 8.68
N VAL A 201 0.79 1.11 9.02
CA VAL A 201 0.24 1.29 10.36
C VAL A 201 -0.04 -0.07 10.97
N ASP A 202 0.22 -0.18 12.26
CA ASP A 202 -0.06 -1.39 13.02
C ASP A 202 -1.50 -1.41 13.54
N GLN A 203 -2.24 -2.42 13.09
CA GLN A 203 -3.68 -2.58 13.27
C GLN A 203 -4.10 -2.92 14.71
N GLN A 204 -3.16 -3.28 15.57
CA GLN A 204 -3.46 -3.64 16.97
C GLN A 204 -2.73 -2.69 17.92
N SER A 205 -2.58 -1.43 17.53
CA SER A 205 -1.82 -0.42 18.26
C SER A 205 -2.52 0.93 18.24
N GLU A 206 -2.05 1.86 19.08
CA GLU A 206 -2.55 3.23 19.11
C GLU A 206 -1.94 4.11 18.01
N GLU A 207 -2.27 3.83 16.75
CA GLU A 207 -1.74 4.55 15.57
C GLU A 207 -0.20 4.46 15.45
N ARG A 208 0.41 3.30 15.78
CA ARG A 208 1.86 3.10 15.61
C ARG A 208 2.18 2.95 14.12
N LEU A 209 2.95 3.89 13.60
CA LEU A 209 3.47 3.88 12.24
C LEU A 209 4.86 3.27 12.19
N TYR A 210 5.16 2.59 11.09
CA TYR A 210 6.50 2.18 10.72
C TYR A 210 6.80 2.71 9.33
N VAL A 211 7.94 3.35 9.18
CA VAL A 211 8.36 4.00 7.94
C VAL A 211 9.71 3.43 7.52
N GLY A 212 9.72 2.76 6.37
CA GLY A 212 10.91 2.21 5.76
C GLY A 212 11.66 3.30 5.01
N THR A 213 12.93 3.51 5.36
CA THR A 213 13.76 4.59 4.80
C THR A 213 15.13 4.10 4.32
N ASN A 214 15.90 5.00 3.71
CA ASN A 214 17.31 4.78 3.39
C ASN A 214 18.24 4.62 4.61
N TYR A 215 17.77 4.94 5.82
CA TYR A 215 18.55 4.78 7.06
C TYR A 215 18.09 3.60 7.93
N GLY A 216 17.04 2.88 7.54
CA GLY A 216 16.39 1.84 8.35
C GLY A 216 14.91 2.14 8.56
N VAL A 217 14.32 1.56 9.60
CA VAL A 217 12.91 1.75 9.93
C VAL A 217 12.77 2.77 11.05
N PHE A 218 11.97 3.81 10.82
CA PHE A 218 11.55 4.72 11.89
C PHE A 218 10.16 4.34 12.37
N THR A 219 9.86 4.57 13.65
CA THR A 219 8.54 4.35 14.22
C THR A 219 8.12 5.48 15.14
N ARG A 220 6.81 5.68 15.25
CA ARG A 220 6.16 6.67 16.09
C ARG A 220 4.69 6.28 16.32
N ASN A 221 4.08 6.60 17.47
CA ASN A 221 2.62 6.61 17.64
C ASN A 221 2.03 8.03 17.86
N LYS A 222 0.71 8.10 18.07
CA LYS A 222 -0.01 9.37 18.29
C LYS A 222 0.40 10.12 19.57
N HIS A 223 1.03 9.45 20.53
CA HIS A 223 1.46 10.02 21.82
C HIS A 223 2.93 10.44 21.85
N GLU A 224 3.68 10.12 20.80
CA GLU A 224 5.09 10.46 20.66
C GLU A 224 5.23 11.69 19.75
N ASP A 225 6.11 12.61 20.15
CA ASP A 225 6.38 13.85 19.40
C ASP A 225 7.53 13.70 18.38
N GLU A 226 8.25 12.58 18.42
CA GLU A 226 9.43 12.33 17.58
C GLU A 226 9.41 10.94 16.96
N TRP A 227 10.08 10.80 15.82
CA TRP A 227 10.33 9.52 15.18
C TRP A 227 11.58 8.88 15.77
N SER A 228 11.47 7.63 16.18
CA SER A 228 12.60 6.86 16.71
C SER A 228 13.07 5.83 15.70
N LEU A 229 14.38 5.69 15.53
CA LEU A 229 14.94 4.61 14.72
C LEU A 229 14.74 3.27 15.46
N LEU A 230 14.07 2.33 14.79
CA LEU A 230 13.79 1.01 15.32
C LEU A 230 15.07 0.17 15.33
N THR A 231 15.38 -0.44 16.48
CA THR A 231 16.52 -1.33 16.65
C THR A 231 16.21 -2.75 16.20
N GLY A 232 17.24 -3.58 16.03
CA GLY A 232 17.09 -4.99 15.60
C GLY A 232 17.00 -5.19 14.07
N LEU A 233 17.01 -4.11 13.29
CA LEU A 233 17.09 -4.13 11.83
C LEU A 233 18.41 -3.51 11.34
N PRO A 234 18.94 -3.92 10.17
CA PRO A 234 20.18 -3.38 9.65
C PRO A 234 19.99 -1.92 9.21
N GLY A 235 21.05 -1.10 9.37
CA GLY A 235 21.17 0.17 8.67
C GLY A 235 21.30 -0.07 7.16
N ALA A 236 20.16 -0.14 6.47
CA ALA A 236 20.05 -0.44 5.06
C ALA A 236 18.82 0.26 4.48
N TYR A 237 18.79 0.37 3.15
CA TYR A 237 17.64 0.95 2.47
C TYR A 237 16.47 -0.03 2.55
N VAL A 238 15.44 0.31 3.32
CA VAL A 238 14.23 -0.48 3.46
C VAL A 238 13.27 -0.13 2.33
N LYS A 239 12.91 -1.12 1.51
CA LYS A 239 12.06 -0.95 0.32
C LYS A 239 10.62 -1.41 0.52
N SER A 240 10.38 -2.30 1.48
CA SER A 240 9.03 -2.73 1.83
C SER A 240 8.95 -3.19 3.27
N LEU A 241 7.81 -2.94 3.90
CA LEU A 241 7.45 -3.38 5.23
C LEU A 241 6.16 -4.19 5.19
N VAL A 242 6.12 -5.29 5.94
CA VAL A 242 4.90 -6.09 6.15
C VAL A 242 4.82 -6.49 7.61
N MET A 243 3.62 -6.42 8.18
CA MET A 243 3.35 -6.92 9.53
C MET A 243 2.80 -8.34 9.47
N ASN A 244 3.38 -9.25 10.24
CA ASN A 244 2.84 -10.58 10.47
C ASN A 244 2.23 -10.63 11.88
N TYR A 245 0.91 -10.48 11.96
CA TYR A 245 0.19 -10.47 13.24
C TYR A 245 0.15 -11.83 13.93
N ALA A 246 0.21 -12.94 13.19
CA ALA A 246 0.22 -14.28 13.76
C ALA A 246 1.50 -14.56 14.58
N THR A 247 2.62 -13.96 14.19
CA THR A 247 3.92 -14.11 14.86
C THR A 247 4.36 -12.87 15.63
N GLY A 248 3.61 -11.77 15.53
CA GLY A 248 3.98 -10.49 16.12
C GLY A 248 5.29 -9.92 15.56
N LYS A 249 5.59 -10.15 14.27
CA LYS A 249 6.84 -9.71 13.64
C LYS A 249 6.62 -8.61 12.61
N LEU A 250 7.53 -7.65 12.61
CA LEU A 250 7.71 -6.71 11.51
C LEU A 250 8.77 -7.27 10.56
N VAL A 251 8.42 -7.43 9.29
CA VAL A 251 9.32 -7.91 8.23
C VAL A 251 9.72 -6.75 7.34
N ALA A 252 11.02 -6.62 7.06
CA ALA A 252 11.61 -5.57 6.23
C ALA A 252 12.38 -6.17 5.05
N GLY A 253 11.93 -5.85 3.83
CA GLY A 253 12.68 -6.10 2.61
C GLY A 253 13.68 -4.97 2.37
N THR A 254 14.97 -5.31 2.23
CA THR A 254 16.05 -4.32 2.08
C THR A 254 16.68 -4.36 0.69
N TYR A 255 17.21 -3.22 0.25
CA TYR A 255 18.07 -3.17 -0.93
C TYR A 255 19.46 -3.71 -0.57
N GLY A 256 19.82 -4.87 -1.14
CA GLY A 256 21.17 -5.43 -1.07
C GLY A 256 21.52 -6.21 0.22
N ARG A 257 20.59 -6.38 1.17
CA ARG A 257 20.84 -7.17 2.41
C ARG A 257 19.77 -8.21 2.71
N GLY A 258 18.88 -8.51 1.75
CA GLY A 258 17.85 -9.53 1.90
C GLY A 258 16.67 -9.10 2.77
N VAL A 259 16.03 -10.07 3.42
CA VAL A 259 14.84 -9.88 4.26
C VAL A 259 15.22 -10.01 5.72
N TRP A 260 14.75 -9.09 6.54
CA TRP A 260 14.99 -9.04 7.98
C TRP A 260 13.67 -9.02 8.72
N GLN A 261 13.67 -9.46 9.98
CA GLN A 261 12.52 -9.33 10.85
C GLN A 261 12.94 -8.90 12.24
N THR A 262 12.05 -8.19 12.92
CA THR A 262 12.18 -7.81 14.32
C THR A 262 10.85 -8.01 15.02
N ASP A 263 10.86 -8.01 16.36
CA ASP A 263 9.62 -7.97 17.12
C ASP A 263 8.84 -6.70 16.79
N ARG A 264 7.53 -6.87 16.64
CA ARG A 264 6.60 -5.75 16.60
C ARG A 264 6.76 -4.94 17.90
N TYR A 265 6.75 -3.62 17.79
CA TYR A 265 6.85 -2.77 18.98
C TYR A 265 5.66 -3.03 19.90
N ILE A 266 5.95 -3.49 21.11
CA ILE A 266 5.00 -3.55 22.20
C ILE A 266 5.38 -2.42 23.15
N ALA A 267 4.44 -1.52 23.45
CA ALA A 267 4.69 -0.46 24.41
C ALA A 267 5.13 -1.06 25.76
N PRO A 268 6.07 -0.43 26.48
CA PRO A 268 6.34 -0.82 27.86
C PRO A 268 5.02 -0.76 28.64
N VAL A 269 4.68 -1.85 29.33
CA VAL A 269 3.56 -1.83 30.30
C VAL A 269 3.94 -0.77 31.34
N PRO A 270 3.10 0.26 31.58
CA PRO A 270 3.35 1.20 32.66
C PRO A 270 3.54 0.40 33.94
N LEU A 271 4.64 0.65 34.67
CA LEU A 271 4.75 0.13 36.02
C LEU A 271 3.59 0.74 36.81
N GLU A 272 2.69 -0.09 37.32
CA GLU A 272 1.76 0.35 38.35
C GLU A 272 2.62 0.81 39.52
N GLU A 273 2.53 2.11 39.85
CA GLU A 273 3.08 2.61 41.11
C GLU A 273 2.19 2.06 42.23
N ASP A 274 2.67 1.03 42.91
CA ASP A 274 2.21 0.62 44.26
C ASP A 274 2.96 1.41 45.35
#